data_AF-A0AAV6Y9L0-F1
#
_entry.id   AF-A0AAV6Y9L0-F1
#
_cell.length_a   1.000
_cell.length_b   1.000
_cell.length_c   1.000
_cell.angle_alpha   90.00
_cell.angle_beta   90.00
_cell.angle_gamma   90.00
#
_symmetry.space_group_name_H-M   'P 1'
#
loop_
_entity.id
_entity.type
_entity.pdbx_description
1 polymer ?
#
loop_
_entity_poly.entity_id
_entity_poly.type
_entity_poly.pdbx_seq_one_letter_code
_entity_poly.pdbx_strand_id
1 'polypeptide(L)'
;MAECELFNALQNALSIRNAHIIKQILRKYGDITNGSLLKSIEAKVAFLQLVAEVVERLHSHTLGTIGAHEIQVLQKWTHDATAVGFHVKWLQERIEKIVAMSKHQDHLMRLNEINQRINAAKIALSEMERQQMILRKEIDSMMAKMDRDEFCRSNLYEGLL
;
A
#
# COMPACT_ATOMS: atom_id res chain seq x y z
N MET A 1 38.91 -4.56 -24.12
CA MET A 1 38.71 -3.56 -25.19
C MET A 1 37.27 -3.07 -25.30
N ALA A 2 36.24 -3.91 -25.09
CA ALA A 2 34.82 -3.50 -25.19
C ALA A 2 34.34 -2.45 -24.17
N GLU A 3 34.90 -2.43 -22.94
CA GLU A 3 34.58 -1.38 -21.94
C GLU A 3 34.92 0.04 -22.42
N CYS A 4 35.93 0.18 -23.30
CA CYS A 4 36.44 1.48 -23.73
C CYS A 4 35.54 2.13 -24.80
N GLU A 5 34.94 1.33 -25.69
CA GLU A 5 34.07 1.83 -26.77
C GLU A 5 32.70 2.27 -26.24
N LEU A 6 32.12 1.52 -25.29
CA LEU A 6 30.87 1.91 -24.65
C LEU A 6 31.04 3.20 -23.86
N PHE A 7 32.14 3.34 -23.11
CA PHE A 7 32.41 4.53 -22.31
C PHE A 7 32.65 5.78 -23.16
N ASN A 8 33.35 5.65 -24.29
CA ASN A 8 33.58 6.76 -25.23
C ASN A 8 32.30 7.15 -26.00
N ALA A 9 31.48 6.18 -26.41
CA ALA A 9 30.19 6.46 -27.01
C ALA A 9 29.21 7.10 -26.02
N LEU A 10 29.25 6.69 -24.76
CA LEU A 10 28.49 7.33 -23.67
C LEU A 10 28.91 8.79 -23.48
N GLN A 11 30.20 9.15 -23.61
CA GLN A 11 30.63 10.55 -23.53
C GLN A 11 30.08 11.43 -24.65
N ASN A 12 29.89 10.88 -25.85
CA ASN A 12 29.44 11.64 -27.02
C ASN A 12 27.91 11.63 -27.22
N ALA A 13 27.20 10.60 -26.75
CA ALA A 13 25.77 10.40 -27.00
C ALA A 13 24.87 10.67 -25.78
N LEU A 14 25.42 10.77 -24.56
CA LEU A 14 24.60 11.03 -23.38
C LEU A 14 24.20 12.52 -23.32
N SER A 15 22.90 12.77 -23.51
CA SER A 15 22.25 13.89 -22.86
C SER A 15 22.58 13.82 -21.36
N ILE A 16 23.18 14.89 -20.84
CA ILE A 16 23.85 15.01 -19.54
C ILE A 16 23.04 14.46 -18.35
N ARG A 17 21.71 14.39 -18.48
CA ARG A 17 20.75 14.11 -17.41
C ARG A 17 21.09 12.87 -16.58
N ASN A 18 21.28 11.71 -17.23
CA ASN A 18 21.38 10.43 -16.53
C ASN A 18 22.77 9.79 -16.56
N ALA A 19 23.77 10.52 -17.07
CA ALA A 19 25.15 10.01 -17.18
C ALA A 19 25.74 9.57 -15.82
N HIS A 20 25.43 10.31 -14.76
CA HIS A 20 25.89 9.98 -13.41
C HIS A 20 25.25 8.69 -12.88
N ILE A 21 23.96 8.48 -13.13
CA ILE A 21 23.23 7.26 -12.76
C ILE A 21 23.78 6.05 -13.51
N ILE A 22 23.98 6.18 -14.83
CA ILE A 22 24.56 5.11 -15.64
C ILE A 22 25.95 4.73 -15.12
N LYS A 23 26.81 5.72 -14.81
CA LYS A 23 28.12 5.44 -14.20
C LYS A 23 27.99 4.69 -12.87
N GLN A 24 27.03 5.07 -12.02
CA GLN A 24 26.79 4.37 -10.76
C GLN A 24 26.29 2.94 -10.96
N ILE A 25 25.40 2.72 -11.93
CA ILE A 25 24.90 1.38 -12.31
C ILE A 25 26.08 0.52 -12.76
N LEU A 26 26.87 1.00 -13.72
CA LEU A 26 28.00 0.25 -14.27
C LEU A 26 29.06 -0.04 -13.21
N ARG A 27 29.33 0.92 -12.30
CA ARG A 27 30.25 0.72 -11.18
C ARG A 27 29.76 -0.34 -10.20
N LYS A 28 28.45 -0.45 -9.99
CA LYS A 28 27.87 -1.35 -8.98
C LYS A 28 27.58 -2.75 -9.53
N TYR A 29 27.14 -2.85 -10.78
CA TYR A 29 26.64 -4.09 -11.37
C TYR A 29 27.47 -4.58 -12.56
N GLY A 30 28.53 -3.85 -12.94
CA GLY A 30 29.34 -4.14 -14.12
C GLY A 30 28.65 -3.72 -15.42
N ASP A 31 29.17 -4.18 -16.56
CA ASP A 31 28.55 -3.96 -17.86
C ASP A 31 27.25 -4.79 -17.99
N ILE A 32 26.13 -4.14 -17.71
CA ILE A 32 24.79 -4.74 -17.81
C ILE A 32 24.33 -4.97 -19.26
N THR A 33 25.09 -4.49 -20.26
CA THR A 33 24.80 -4.68 -21.69
C THR A 33 25.51 -5.90 -22.28
N ASN A 34 26.38 -6.55 -21.51
CA ASN A 34 27.09 -7.75 -21.93
C ASN A 34 26.08 -8.88 -22.18
N GLY A 35 26.12 -9.51 -23.35
CA GLY A 35 25.12 -10.49 -23.77
C GLY A 35 23.83 -9.91 -24.37
N SER A 36 23.74 -8.59 -24.53
CA SER A 36 22.59 -7.96 -25.20
C SER A 36 22.49 -8.37 -26.68
N LEU A 37 21.26 -8.51 -27.15
CA LEU A 37 20.91 -8.74 -28.56
C LEU A 37 21.17 -7.50 -29.44
N LEU A 38 21.30 -6.32 -28.83
CA LEU A 38 21.54 -5.08 -29.54
C LEU A 38 22.99 -5.01 -30.01
N LYS A 39 23.19 -4.87 -31.32
CA LYS A 39 24.52 -4.74 -31.92
C LYS A 39 25.02 -3.29 -31.97
N SER A 40 24.11 -2.34 -32.22
CA SER A 40 24.43 -0.91 -32.28
C SER A 40 24.67 -0.36 -30.88
N ILE A 41 25.74 0.43 -30.74
CA ILE A 41 26.08 1.10 -29.49
C ILE A 41 25.02 2.16 -29.15
N GLU A 42 24.51 2.88 -30.15
CA GLU A 42 23.44 3.87 -30.00
C GLU A 42 22.17 3.25 -29.41
N ALA A 43 21.80 2.06 -29.91
CA ALA A 43 20.67 1.32 -29.36
C ALA A 43 20.90 0.90 -27.90
N LYS A 44 22.11 0.41 -27.57
CA LYS A 44 22.47 0.08 -26.18
C LYS A 44 22.42 1.32 -25.28
N VAL A 45 22.91 2.46 -25.75
CA VAL A 45 22.89 3.73 -25.01
C VAL A 45 21.44 4.18 -24.75
N ALA A 46 20.55 4.06 -25.73
CA ALA A 46 19.13 4.40 -25.55
C ALA A 46 18.47 3.54 -24.46
N PHE A 47 18.74 2.23 -24.44
CA PHE A 47 18.25 1.35 -23.37
C PHE A 47 18.90 1.65 -22.01
N LEU A 48 20.20 1.98 -21.97
CA LEU A 48 20.85 2.43 -20.73
C LEU A 48 20.24 3.72 -20.17
N GLN A 49 19.88 4.67 -21.03
CA GLN A 49 19.17 5.88 -20.62
C GLN A 49 17.80 5.55 -20.02
N LEU A 50 17.05 4.63 -20.64
CA LEU A 50 15.75 4.17 -20.15
C LEU A 50 15.88 3.44 -18.80
N VAL A 51 16.87 2.56 -18.63
CA VAL A 51 17.17 1.91 -17.34
C VAL A 51 17.53 2.95 -16.28
N ALA A 52 18.34 3.95 -16.63
CA ALA A 52 18.72 5.01 -15.70
C ALA A 52 17.52 5.90 -15.32
N GLU A 53 16.60 6.16 -16.25
CA GLU A 53 15.35 6.87 -15.96
C GLU A 53 14.47 6.08 -14.98
N VAL A 54 14.38 4.75 -15.13
CA VAL A 54 13.68 3.92 -14.14
C VAL A 54 14.31 4.08 -12.75
N VAL A 55 15.64 3.99 -12.66
CA VAL A 55 16.36 4.15 -11.38
C VAL A 55 16.13 5.52 -10.78
N GLU A 56 16.21 6.58 -11.59
CA GLU A 56 15.95 7.96 -11.18
C GLU A 56 14.54 8.10 -10.62
N ARG A 57 13.53 7.61 -11.33
CA ARG A 57 12.13 7.68 -10.89
C ARG A 57 11.89 6.91 -9.61
N LEU A 58 12.50 5.73 -9.46
CA LEU A 58 12.42 4.95 -8.22
C LEU A 58 13.13 5.61 -7.04
N HIS A 59 14.12 6.47 -7.29
CA HIS A 59 14.85 7.19 -6.25
C HIS A 59 14.15 8.50 -5.85
N SER A 60 13.60 9.21 -6.83
CA SER A 60 12.94 10.51 -6.63
C SER A 60 11.59 10.41 -5.93
N HIS A 61 10.94 9.24 -5.98
CA HIS A 61 9.66 9.02 -5.33
C HIS A 61 9.81 8.25 -4.02
N THR A 62 9.03 8.63 -3.01
CA THR A 62 8.85 7.82 -1.81
C THR A 62 7.86 6.69 -2.07
N LEU A 63 7.86 5.66 -1.22
CA LEU A 63 7.04 4.46 -1.39
C LEU A 63 5.53 4.73 -1.53
N GLY A 64 5.07 5.89 -1.06
CA GLY A 64 3.67 6.32 -1.16
C GLY A 64 3.34 7.27 -2.32
N THR A 65 4.32 7.71 -3.11
CA THR A 65 4.08 8.71 -4.18
C THR A 65 4.13 8.14 -5.60
N ILE A 66 4.67 6.94 -5.81
CA ILE A 66 4.59 6.29 -7.14
C ILE A 66 3.19 5.72 -7.35
N GLY A 67 2.47 6.26 -8.33
CA GLY A 67 1.15 5.75 -8.71
C GLY A 67 1.22 4.36 -9.35
N ALA A 68 0.13 3.60 -9.26
CA ALA A 68 0.04 2.25 -9.85
C ALA A 68 0.34 2.24 -11.36
N HIS A 69 -0.11 3.27 -12.09
CA HIS A 69 0.19 3.42 -13.51
C HIS A 69 1.69 3.62 -13.76
N GLU A 70 2.35 4.45 -12.95
CA GLU A 70 3.78 4.70 -13.10
C GLU A 70 4.58 3.43 -12.81
N ILE A 71 4.25 2.67 -11.76
CA ILE A 71 4.85 1.35 -11.53
C ILE A 71 4.74 0.44 -12.75
N GLN A 72 3.56 0.37 -13.39
CA GLN A 72 3.37 -0.47 -14.58
C GLN A 72 4.28 -0.03 -15.74
N VAL A 73 4.45 1.29 -15.93
CA VAL A 73 5.36 1.84 -16.94
C VAL A 73 6.81 1.43 -16.62
N LEU A 74 7.24 1.56 -15.36
CA LEU A 74 8.59 1.17 -14.93
C LEU A 74 8.84 -0.33 -15.09
N GLN A 75 7.84 -1.16 -14.78
CA GLN A 75 7.90 -2.61 -15.01
C GLN A 75 8.06 -2.94 -16.49
N LYS A 76 7.27 -2.29 -17.35
CA LYS A 76 7.35 -2.49 -18.80
C LYS A 76 8.72 -2.12 -19.34
N TRP A 77 9.24 -0.95 -19.00
CA TRP A 77 10.58 -0.50 -19.38
C TRP A 77 11.69 -1.45 -18.94
N THR A 78 11.59 -1.96 -17.71
CA THR A 78 12.56 -2.94 -17.19
C THR A 78 12.43 -4.30 -17.89
N HIS A 79 11.20 -4.71 -18.24
CA HIS A 79 10.95 -5.92 -19.00
C HIS A 79 11.51 -5.82 -20.43
N ASP A 80 11.29 -4.69 -21.11
CA ASP A 80 11.82 -4.42 -22.44
C ASP A 80 13.36 -4.48 -22.44
N ALA A 81 14.02 -3.88 -21.44
CA ALA A 81 15.48 -3.98 -21.27
C ALA A 81 15.94 -5.44 -21.08
N THR A 82 15.20 -6.23 -20.31
CA THR A 82 15.51 -7.66 -20.11
C THR A 82 15.31 -8.45 -21.41
N ALA A 83 14.26 -8.15 -22.17
CA ALA A 83 13.94 -8.82 -23.43
C ALA A 83 15.03 -8.61 -24.50
N VAL A 84 15.73 -7.47 -24.47
CA VAL A 84 16.90 -7.21 -25.33
C VAL A 84 18.24 -7.69 -24.73
N GLY A 85 18.18 -8.48 -23.65
CA GLY A 85 19.33 -9.15 -23.05
C GLY A 85 20.13 -8.30 -22.05
N PHE A 86 19.57 -7.24 -21.48
CA PHE A 86 20.26 -6.51 -20.41
C PHE A 86 20.11 -7.23 -19.07
N HIS A 87 21.18 -7.23 -18.28
CA HIS A 87 21.21 -7.83 -16.95
C HIS A 87 20.62 -6.88 -15.88
N VAL A 88 19.29 -6.72 -15.89
CA VAL A 88 18.55 -5.80 -14.99
C VAL A 88 17.64 -6.50 -13.96
N LYS A 89 17.91 -7.77 -13.64
CA LYS A 89 17.13 -8.53 -12.65
C LYS A 89 17.01 -7.83 -11.29
N TRP A 90 18.10 -7.21 -10.84
CA TRP A 90 18.13 -6.43 -9.59
C TRP A 90 17.12 -5.27 -9.59
N LEU A 91 16.82 -4.70 -10.75
CA LEU A 91 15.86 -3.61 -10.91
C LEU A 91 14.43 -4.15 -10.87
N GLN A 92 14.19 -5.31 -11.49
CA GLN A 92 12.92 -6.03 -11.40
C GLN A 92 12.57 -6.36 -9.94
N GLU A 93 13.50 -7.00 -9.21
CA GLU A 93 13.35 -7.34 -7.80
C GLU A 93 13.09 -6.09 -6.93
N ARG A 94 13.75 -4.97 -7.26
CA ARG A 94 13.54 -3.70 -6.56
C ARG A 94 12.12 -3.16 -6.77
N ILE A 95 11.61 -3.20 -8.00
CA ILE A 95 10.26 -2.75 -8.33
C ILE A 95 9.22 -3.65 -7.64
N GLU A 96 9.39 -4.97 -7.68
CA GLU A 96 8.52 -5.92 -6.99
C GLU A 96 8.45 -5.65 -5.48
N LYS A 97 9.60 -5.38 -4.85
CA LYS A 97 9.65 -5.01 -3.44
C LYS A 97 8.86 -3.73 -3.15
N ILE A 98 8.95 -2.72 -4.01
CA ILE A 98 8.20 -1.46 -3.86
C ILE A 98 6.69 -1.73 -3.97
N VAL A 99 6.27 -2.55 -4.94
CA VAL A 99 4.87 -2.96 -5.10
C VAL A 99 4.35 -3.69 -3.86
N ALA A 100 5.13 -4.62 -3.31
CA ALA A 100 4.76 -5.35 -2.11
C ALA A 100 4.63 -4.42 -0.89
N MET A 101 5.54 -3.46 -0.75
CA MET A 101 5.50 -2.47 0.34
C MET A 101 4.29 -1.55 0.24
N SER A 102 3.96 -1.07 -0.96
CA SER A 102 2.76 -0.24 -1.19
C SER A 102 1.48 -1.00 -0.82
N LYS A 103 1.32 -2.25 -1.28
CA LYS A 103 0.18 -3.10 -0.88
C LYS A 103 0.09 -3.34 0.62
N HIS A 104 1.24 -3.55 1.27
CA HIS A 104 1.29 -3.73 2.71
C HIS A 104 0.81 -2.48 3.45
N GLN A 105 1.24 -1.30 3.00
CA GLN A 105 0.81 -0.02 3.58
C GLN A 105 -0.70 0.22 3.40
N ASP A 106 -1.25 -0.07 2.21
CA ASP A 106 -2.70 0.00 1.96
C ASP A 106 -3.49 -0.93 2.90
N HIS A 107 -3.00 -2.16 3.10
CA HIS A 107 -3.62 -3.11 4.02
C HIS A 107 -3.56 -2.64 5.48
N LEU A 108 -2.45 -2.05 5.91
CA LEU A 108 -2.33 -1.46 7.25
C LEU A 108 -3.32 -0.32 7.46
N MET A 109 -3.49 0.55 6.46
CA MET A 109 -4.46 1.65 6.53
C MET A 109 -5.89 1.13 6.69
N ARG A 110 -6.29 0.16 5.84
CA ARG A 110 -7.61 -0.48 5.92
C ARG A 110 -7.84 -1.20 7.26
N LEU A 111 -6.82 -1.88 7.77
CA LEU A 111 -6.88 -2.55 9.07
C LEU A 111 -7.11 -1.54 10.20
N ASN A 112 -6.43 -0.39 10.16
CA ASN A 112 -6.63 0.67 11.13
C ASN A 112 -8.05 1.27 11.06
N GLU A 113 -8.58 1.50 9.86
CA GLU A 113 -9.97 1.96 9.67
C GLU A 113 -10.98 0.96 10.22
N ILE A 114 -10.79 -0.34 9.97
CA ILE A 114 -11.66 -1.39 10.51
C ILE A 114 -11.59 -1.41 12.03
N ASN A 115 -10.39 -1.30 12.62
CA ASN A 115 -10.24 -1.25 14.08
C ASN A 115 -10.95 -0.03 14.70
N GLN A 116 -10.89 1.14 14.05
CA GLN A 116 -11.64 2.31 14.49
C GLN A 116 -13.15 2.06 14.47
N ARG A 117 -13.67 1.43 13.41
CA ARG A 117 -15.10 1.07 13.31
C ARG A 117 -15.50 0.06 14.39
N ILE A 118 -14.67 -0.95 14.65
CA ILE A 118 -14.90 -1.94 15.71
C ILE A 118 -14.97 -1.24 17.08
N ASN A 119 -14.05 -0.33 17.36
CA ASN A 119 -14.04 0.39 18.64
C ASN A 119 -15.28 1.29 18.79
N ALA A 120 -15.68 1.99 17.73
CA ALA A 120 -16.91 2.78 17.74
C ALA A 120 -18.16 1.90 17.98
N ALA A 121 -18.23 0.74 17.33
CA ALA A 121 -19.34 -0.20 17.52
C ALA A 121 -19.38 -0.77 18.95
N LYS A 122 -18.23 -1.07 19.55
CA LYS A 122 -18.14 -1.51 20.96
C LYS A 122 -18.69 -0.45 21.92
N ILE A 123 -18.32 0.81 21.73
CA ILE A 123 -18.83 1.92 22.55
C ILE A 123 -20.35 2.02 22.41
N ALA A 124 -20.87 1.98 21.18
CA ALA A 124 -22.30 2.03 20.92
C ALA A 124 -23.05 0.85 21.57
N LEU A 125 -22.49 -0.36 21.50
CA LEU A 125 -23.06 -1.55 22.13
C LEU A 125 -23.16 -1.38 23.65
N SER A 126 -22.09 -0.94 24.31
CA SER A 126 -22.11 -0.73 25.76
C SER A 126 -23.13 0.33 26.19
N GLU A 127 -23.36 1.36 25.39
CA GLU A 127 -24.41 2.35 25.66
C GLU A 127 -25.81 1.74 25.50
N MET A 128 -26.04 0.91 24.47
CA MET A 128 -27.31 0.20 24.30
C MET A 128 -27.60 -0.78 25.43
N GLU A 129 -26.59 -1.51 25.91
CA GLU A 129 -26.69 -2.41 27.06
C GLU A 129 -27.07 -1.65 28.34
N ARG A 130 -26.49 -0.45 28.54
CA ARG A 130 -26.85 0.44 29.64
C ARG A 130 -28.31 0.88 29.56
N GLN A 131 -28.77 1.28 28.38
CA GLN A 131 -30.17 1.68 28.16
C GLN A 131 -31.13 0.52 28.41
N GLN A 132 -30.79 -0.69 27.94
CA GLN A 132 -31.56 -1.91 28.19
C GLN A 132 -31.69 -2.19 29.70
N MET A 133 -30.60 -2.04 30.46
CA MET A 133 -30.62 -2.24 31.91
C MET A 133 -31.55 -1.25 32.63
N ILE A 134 -31.53 0.02 32.21
CA ILE A 134 -32.40 1.06 32.78
C ILE A 134 -33.87 0.74 32.52
N LEU A 135 -34.23 0.49 31.26
CA LEU A 135 -35.61 0.15 30.88
C LEU A 135 -36.10 -1.11 31.60
N ARG A 136 -35.24 -2.11 31.78
CA ARG A 136 -35.60 -3.32 32.53
C ARG A 136 -35.96 -3.01 33.99
N LYS A 137 -35.16 -2.17 34.66
CA LYS A 137 -35.45 -1.74 36.05
C LYS A 137 -36.75 -0.94 36.14
N GLU A 138 -37.04 -0.10 35.14
CA GLU A 138 -38.29 0.66 35.07
C GLU A 138 -39.50 -0.27 34.91
N ILE A 139 -39.41 -1.27 34.03
CA ILE A 139 -40.43 -2.31 33.86
C ILE A 139 -40.66 -3.08 35.18
N ASP A 140 -39.59 -3.56 35.82
CA ASP A 140 -39.69 -4.30 37.08
C ASP A 140 -40.34 -3.44 38.20
N SER A 141 -39.99 -2.15 38.26
CA SER A 141 -40.59 -1.19 39.20
C SER A 141 -42.07 -0.94 38.93
N MET A 142 -42.47 -0.84 37.66
CA MET A 142 -43.87 -0.69 37.26
C MET A 142 -44.70 -1.94 37.62
N MET A 143 -44.19 -3.14 37.32
CA MET A 143 -44.85 -4.40 37.69
C MET A 143 -45.06 -4.48 39.21
N ALA A 144 -44.03 -4.20 40.01
CA ALA A 144 -44.14 -4.22 41.48
C ALA A 144 -45.13 -3.19 42.05
N LYS A 145 -45.40 -2.08 41.34
CA LYS A 145 -46.45 -1.13 41.74
C LYS A 145 -47.84 -1.67 41.40
N MET A 146 -48.01 -2.24 40.20
CA MET A 146 -49.28 -2.83 39.78
C MET A 146 -49.73 -3.95 40.74
N ASP A 147 -48.81 -4.84 41.13
CA ASP A 147 -49.12 -5.93 42.07
C ASP A 147 -49.59 -5.40 43.44
N ARG A 148 -48.98 -4.30 43.93
CA ARG A 148 -49.41 -3.64 45.18
C ARG A 148 -50.79 -3.00 45.05
N ASP A 149 -51.06 -2.33 43.95
CA ASP A 149 -52.35 -1.66 43.73
C ASP A 149 -53.49 -2.67 43.56
N GLU A 150 -53.23 -3.82 42.93
CA GLU A 150 -54.17 -4.93 42.83
C GLU A 150 -54.47 -5.53 44.22
N PHE A 151 -53.44 -5.76 45.04
CA PHE A 151 -53.60 -6.22 46.43
C PHE A 151 -54.42 -5.23 47.30
N CYS A 152 -54.22 -3.93 47.13
CA CYS A 152 -54.97 -2.90 47.86
C CYS A 152 -56.46 -2.83 47.44
N ARG A 153 -56.78 -3.10 46.17
CA ARG A 153 -58.18 -3.09 45.69
C ARG A 153 -58.98 -4.28 46.20
N SER A 154 -58.38 -5.45 46.29
CA SER A 154 -59.08 -6.67 46.75
C SER A 154 -59.50 -6.59 48.23
N ASN A 155 -58.70 -5.93 49.09
CA ASN A 155 -59.01 -5.78 50.52
C ASN A 155 -60.13 -4.78 50.83
N LEU A 156 -60.52 -3.92 49.87
CA LEU A 156 -61.62 -2.95 50.05
C LEU A 156 -63.01 -3.57 49.84
N TYR A 157 -63.11 -4.72 49.17
CA TYR A 157 -64.40 -5.38 48.90
C TYR A 157 -64.80 -6.44 49.94
N GLU A 158 -63.88 -6.90 50.80
CA GLU A 158 -64.18 -7.89 51.84
C GLU A 158 -64.72 -7.29 53.16
N GLY A 159 -64.71 -5.96 53.33
CA GLY A 159 -65.19 -5.26 54.53
C GLY A 159 -66.59 -4.63 54.44
N LEU A 160 -67.33 -4.89 53.36
CA LEU A 160 -68.63 -4.25 53.05
C LEU A 160 -69.85 -5.19 53.09
N LEU A 161 -69.71 -6.38 53.69
CA LEU A 161 -70.79 -7.35 53.92
C LEU A 161 -71.08 -7.52 55.42
#